data_AF-A0A4R1QC42-F1
#
_entry.id   AF-A0A4R1QC42-F1
#
_cell.length_a   1.000
_cell.length_b   1.000
_cell.length_c   1.000
_cell.angle_alpha   90.00
_cell.angle_beta   90.00
_cell.angle_gamma   90.00
#
_symmetry.space_group_name_H-M   'P 1'
#
loop_
_entity.id
_entity.type
_entity.pdbx_description
1 polymer ?
#
loop_
_entity_poly.entity_id
_entity_poly.type
_entity_poly.pdbx_seq_one_letter_code
_entity_poly.pdbx_strand_id
1 'polypeptide(L)'
;MAVDYKKLQRDLDKARLAAIDAMPGDDGGSCNLDTLVLRVPKGREKLVLKAIKAAGLHCRGKSDWLGPCYFVSGPTGGQGNGRTRTVTAMEKSLKGNGWDASVFYKVD
;
A
#
# COMPACT_ATOMS: atom_id res chain seq x y z
N MET A 1 11.97 14.57 13.42
CA MET A 1 10.49 14.57 13.31
C MET A 1 9.98 13.19 13.66
N ALA A 2 9.09 13.12 14.65
CA ALA A 2 8.38 11.90 15.00
C ALA A 2 7.34 11.60 13.91
N VAL A 3 7.06 10.32 13.67
CA VAL A 3 6.01 9.91 12.73
C VAL A 3 4.65 10.21 13.35
N ASP A 4 3.80 10.94 12.64
CA ASP A 4 2.40 11.12 13.00
C ASP A 4 1.60 9.88 12.56
N TYR A 5 1.34 8.98 13.51
CA TYR A 5 0.60 7.75 13.25
C TYR A 5 -0.90 7.97 12.99
N LYS A 6 -1.48 9.07 13.46
CA LYS A 6 -2.88 9.41 13.16
C LYS A 6 -3.00 9.88 11.72
N LYS A 7 -2.06 10.71 11.27
CA LYS A 7 -1.95 11.07 9.85
C LYS A 7 -1.72 9.84 8.99
N LEU A 8 -0.78 8.97 9.36
CA LEU A 8 -0.50 7.73 8.64
C LEU A 8 -1.76 6.87 8.45
N GLN A 9 -2.52 6.64 9.54
CA GLN A 9 -3.75 5.87 9.46
C GLN A 9 -4.78 6.51 8.51
N ARG A 10 -5.00 7.83 8.62
CA ARG A 10 -5.96 8.56 7.77
C ARG A 10 -5.56 8.49 6.29
N ASP A 11 -4.28 8.63 5.99
CA ASP A 11 -3.80 8.60 4.61
C ASP A 11 -3.82 7.18 4.03
N LEU A 12 -3.57 6.16 4.85
CA LEU A 12 -3.76 4.76 4.46
C LEU A 12 -5.23 4.42 4.19
N ASP A 13 -6.15 4.97 4.98
CA ASP A 13 -7.59 4.79 4.74
C ASP A 13 -8.03 5.47 3.43
N LYS A 14 -7.56 6.70 3.16
CA LYS A 14 -7.74 7.36 1.86
C LYS A 14 -7.15 6.55 0.71
N ALA A 15 -5.96 5.98 0.88
CA ALA A 15 -5.34 5.13 -0.13
C ALA A 15 -6.15 3.86 -0.40
N ARG A 16 -6.72 3.25 0.64
CA ARG A 16 -7.64 2.11 0.50
C ARG A 16 -8.91 2.50 -0.26
N LEU A 17 -9.52 3.65 0.04
CA LEU A 17 -10.71 4.12 -0.69
C LEU A 17 -10.38 4.39 -2.17
N ALA A 18 -9.24 5.02 -2.46
CA ALA A 18 -8.77 5.23 -3.83
C ALA A 18 -8.52 3.91 -4.57
N ALA A 19 -8.03 2.88 -3.88
CA ALA A 19 -7.87 1.55 -4.45
C ALA A 19 -9.22 0.89 -4.79
N ILE A 20 -10.22 1.03 -3.92
CA ILE A 20 -11.57 0.50 -4.16
C ILE A 20 -12.20 1.21 -5.37
N ASP A 21 -12.06 2.53 -5.46
CA ASP A 21 -12.58 3.32 -6.58
C ASP A 21 -11.90 3.00 -7.92
N ALA A 22 -10.60 2.66 -7.88
CA ALA A 22 -9.82 2.28 -9.06
C ALA A 22 -9.96 0.80 -9.46
N MET A 23 -10.65 -0.01 -8.66
CA MET A 23 -10.82 -1.44 -8.90
C MET A 23 -11.63 -1.77 -10.17
N PRO A 24 -12.79 -1.12 -10.43
CA PRO A 24 -13.61 -1.42 -11.60
C PRO A 24 -12.84 -1.29 -12.92
N GLY A 25 -13.18 -2.15 -13.88
CA GLY A 25 -12.57 -2.18 -15.21
C GLY A 25 -12.12 -3.59 -15.60
N ASP A 26 -11.50 -3.72 -16.77
CA ASP A 26 -10.99 -4.99 -17.27
C ASP A 26 -9.89 -5.56 -16.35
N ASP A 27 -10.03 -6.82 -15.94
CA ASP A 27 -9.09 -7.54 -15.06
C ASP A 27 -8.20 -8.51 -15.85
N GLY A 28 -8.15 -8.37 -17.17
CA GLY A 28 -7.23 -9.12 -18.02
C GLY A 28 -5.74 -8.85 -17.71
N GLY A 29 -4.87 -9.47 -18.50
CA GLY A 29 -3.43 -9.38 -18.33
C GLY A 29 -2.85 -10.54 -17.51
N SER A 30 -1.54 -10.47 -17.25
CA SER A 30 -0.80 -11.54 -16.58
C SER A 30 -1.17 -11.65 -15.10
N CYS A 31 -1.25 -12.87 -14.58
CA CYS A 31 -1.40 -13.11 -13.16
C CYS A 31 -0.23 -12.47 -12.40
N ASN A 32 -0.51 -11.40 -11.64
CA ASN A 32 0.52 -10.62 -10.95
C ASN A 32 0.33 -10.63 -9.42
N LEU A 33 1.41 -10.30 -8.74
CA LEU A 33 1.52 -10.17 -7.28
C LEU A 33 1.97 -8.75 -6.88
N ASP A 34 1.58 -7.76 -7.69
CA ASP A 34 1.94 -6.37 -7.43
C ASP A 34 1.48 -5.93 -6.05
N THR A 35 2.38 -5.26 -5.34
CA THR A 35 2.21 -4.94 -3.93
C THR A 35 2.70 -3.52 -3.65
N LEU A 36 1.98 -2.78 -2.80
CA LEU A 36 2.42 -1.46 -2.36
C LEU A 36 3.61 -1.60 -1.39
N VAL A 37 4.66 -0.83 -1.63
CA VAL A 37 5.81 -0.68 -0.75
C VAL A 37 5.70 0.67 -0.06
N LEU A 38 5.70 0.68 1.27
CA LEU A 38 5.69 1.89 2.08
C LEU A 38 6.98 1.97 2.91
N ARG A 39 7.64 3.13 2.91
CA ARG A 39 8.83 3.39 3.71
C ARG A 39 8.53 4.40 4.80
N VAL A 40 8.85 4.04 6.04
CA VAL A 40 8.66 4.90 7.22
C VAL A 40 9.94 4.90 8.06
N PRO A 41 11.00 5.63 7.65
CA PRO A 41 12.36 5.48 8.20
C PRO A 41 12.48 5.70 9.72
N LYS A 42 11.60 6.51 10.31
CA LYS A 42 11.57 6.84 11.75
C LYS A 42 10.37 6.23 12.48
N GLY A 43 9.65 5.32 11.84
CA GLY A 43 8.45 4.69 12.37
C GLY A 43 8.79 3.55 13.31
N ARG A 44 8.08 3.49 14.45
CA ARG A 44 8.08 2.29 15.31
C ARG A 44 7.20 1.24 14.64
N GLU A 45 7.78 0.09 14.32
CA GLU A 45 7.10 -0.97 13.57
C GLU A 45 5.73 -1.33 14.14
N LYS A 46 5.63 -1.56 15.46
CA LYS A 46 4.36 -1.87 16.12
C LYS A 46 3.26 -0.84 15.86
N LEU A 47 3.62 0.44 15.78
CA LEU A 47 2.67 1.54 15.53
C LEU A 47 2.33 1.68 14.05
N VAL A 48 3.30 1.44 13.17
CA VAL A 48 3.05 1.41 11.71
C VAL A 48 2.11 0.26 11.35
N LEU A 49 2.36 -0.94 11.85
CA LEU A 49 1.50 -2.11 11.63
C LEU A 49 0.09 -1.89 12.22
N LYS A 50 0.00 -1.25 13.39
CA LYS A 50 -1.30 -0.88 13.98
C LYS A 50 -2.06 0.09 13.08
N ALA A 51 -1.40 1.10 12.51
CA ALA A 51 -2.03 2.05 11.59
C ALA A 51 -2.50 1.38 10.29
N ILE A 52 -1.68 0.49 9.71
CA ILE A 52 -2.04 -0.31 8.52
C ILE A 52 -3.28 -1.17 8.79
N LYS A 53 -3.28 -1.91 9.90
CA LYS A 53 -4.42 -2.75 10.29
C LYS A 53 -5.67 -1.91 10.56
N ALA A 54 -5.53 -0.76 11.21
CA ALA A 54 -6.65 0.14 11.50
C ALA A 54 -7.25 0.78 10.24
N ALA A 55 -6.48 0.93 9.17
CA ALA A 55 -6.97 1.33 7.86
C ALA A 55 -7.62 0.18 7.06
N GLY A 56 -7.74 -1.02 7.63
CA GLY A 56 -8.31 -2.18 6.95
C GLY A 56 -7.39 -2.80 5.88
N LEU A 57 -6.09 -2.51 5.96
CA LEU A 57 -5.06 -3.06 5.08
C LEU A 57 -4.26 -4.14 5.81
N HIS A 58 -3.55 -4.97 5.04
CA HIS A 58 -2.72 -6.04 5.59
C HIS A 58 -1.24 -5.81 5.30
N CYS A 59 -0.38 -6.08 6.28
CA CYS A 59 1.07 -6.11 6.14
C CYS A 59 1.63 -7.16 7.11
N ARG A 60 2.51 -8.05 6.64
CA ARG A 60 3.11 -9.11 7.46
C ARG A 60 4.03 -8.56 8.56
N GLY A 61 4.73 -7.47 8.26
CA GLY A 61 5.81 -6.95 9.10
C GLY A 61 6.73 -6.06 8.29
N LYS A 62 7.72 -5.47 8.98
CA LYS A 62 8.82 -4.81 8.31
C LYS A 62 9.64 -5.84 7.52
N SER A 63 10.04 -5.47 6.31
CA SER A 63 10.95 -6.24 5.46
C SER A 63 12.18 -5.39 5.16
N ASP A 64 13.32 -6.06 4.99
CA ASP A 64 14.57 -5.43 4.56
C ASP A 64 14.94 -5.81 3.11
N TRP A 65 14.04 -6.47 2.37
CA TRP A 65 14.33 -7.01 1.04
C TRP A 65 14.65 -5.93 0.00
N LEU A 66 13.99 -4.77 0.10
CA LEU A 66 14.30 -3.58 -0.70
C LEU A 66 14.87 -2.47 0.20
N GLY A 67 15.57 -2.86 1.28
CA GLY A 67 15.82 -2.01 2.45
C GLY A 67 14.56 -1.86 3.33
N PRO A 68 14.67 -1.16 4.49
CA PRO A 68 13.60 -1.01 5.46
C PRO A 68 12.26 -0.52 4.87
N CYS A 69 11.30 -1.43 4.68
CA CYS A 69 10.01 -1.13 4.08
C CYS A 69 8.88 -2.03 4.61
N TYR A 70 7.65 -1.69 4.23
CA TYR A 70 6.44 -2.44 4.54
C TYR A 70 5.74 -2.82 3.24
N PHE A 71 5.53 -4.10 3.03
CA PHE A 71 4.69 -4.60 1.93
C PHE A 71 3.23 -4.59 2.38
N VAL A 72 2.46 -3.66 1.81
CA VAL A 72 1.05 -3.45 2.15
C VAL A 72 0.19 -4.05 1.04
N SER A 73 -0.60 -5.05 1.38
CA SER A 73 -1.56 -5.65 0.47
C SER A 73 -2.72 -4.69 0.23
N GLY A 74 -3.06 -4.46 -1.03
CA GLY A 74 -4.26 -3.71 -1.40
C GLY A 74 -5.55 -4.45 -1.01
N PRO A 75 -6.70 -3.75 -1.01
CA PRO A 75 -8.00 -4.38 -0.79
C PRO A 75 -8.26 -5.48 -1.84
N THR A 76 -8.76 -6.63 -1.39
CA THR A 76 -9.00 -7.82 -2.21
C THR A 76 -10.04 -7.56 -3.29
N GLY A 77 -9.74 -7.83 -4.57
CA GLY A 77 -10.77 -7.81 -5.62
C GLY A 77 -10.33 -7.94 -7.09
N GLY A 78 -9.04 -8.12 -7.41
CA GLY A 78 -8.59 -8.36 -8.79
C GLY A 78 -7.19 -8.96 -8.89
N GLN A 79 -6.88 -9.57 -10.02
CA GLN A 79 -5.51 -9.94 -10.44
C GLN A 79 -5.11 -9.06 -11.63
N GLY A 80 -4.05 -9.37 -12.37
CA GLY A 80 -3.62 -8.62 -13.57
C GLY A 80 -3.80 -7.11 -13.51
N ASN A 81 -4.55 -6.57 -14.47
CA ASN A 81 -4.74 -5.13 -14.62
C ASN A 81 -5.49 -4.49 -13.44
N GLY A 82 -6.46 -5.15 -12.83
CA GLY A 82 -7.18 -4.60 -11.67
C GLY A 82 -6.25 -4.46 -10.47
N ARG A 83 -5.42 -5.48 -10.20
CA ARG A 83 -4.40 -5.38 -9.16
C ARG A 83 -3.45 -4.22 -9.43
N THR A 84 -2.94 -4.07 -10.65
CA THR A 84 -2.07 -2.94 -11.03
C THR A 84 -2.73 -1.59 -10.78
N ARG A 85 -4.00 -1.42 -11.18
CA ARG A 85 -4.75 -0.17 -10.97
C ARG A 85 -4.90 0.14 -9.48
N THR A 86 -5.29 -0.85 -8.68
CA THR A 86 -5.52 -0.64 -7.25
C THR A 86 -4.25 -0.21 -6.53
N VAL A 87 -3.12 -0.90 -6.72
CA VAL A 87 -1.85 -0.54 -6.04
C VAL A 87 -1.29 0.79 -6.54
N THR A 88 -1.47 1.11 -7.82
CA THR A 88 -1.07 2.41 -8.39
C THR A 88 -1.89 3.56 -7.79
N ALA A 89 -3.20 3.36 -7.58
CA ALA A 89 -4.05 4.36 -6.93
C ALA A 89 -3.62 4.60 -5.46
N MET A 90 -3.26 3.54 -4.73
CA MET A 90 -2.72 3.66 -3.38
C MET A 90 -1.41 4.45 -3.36
N GLU A 91 -0.48 4.13 -4.27
CA GLU A 91 0.80 4.81 -4.40
C GLU A 91 0.62 6.31 -4.64
N LYS A 92 -0.22 6.69 -5.61
CA LYS A 92 -0.52 8.09 -5.93
C LYS A 92 -1.09 8.84 -4.72
N SER A 93 -2.05 8.22 -4.02
CA SER A 93 -2.64 8.79 -2.81
C SER A 93 -1.60 9.04 -1.71
N LEU A 94 -0.73 8.06 -1.45
CA LEU A 94 0.28 8.18 -0.39
C LEU A 94 1.39 9.17 -0.74
N LYS A 95 1.88 9.15 -1.99
CA LYS A 95 2.85 10.14 -2.49
C LYS A 95 2.31 11.56 -2.40
N GLY A 96 1.05 11.78 -2.80
CA GLY A 96 0.38 13.08 -2.70
C GLY A 96 0.26 13.60 -1.26
N ASN A 97 0.25 12.70 -0.27
CA ASN A 97 0.23 13.05 1.15
C ASN A 97 1.64 13.14 1.78
N GLY A 98 2.71 13.06 0.97
CA GLY A 98 4.11 13.20 1.41
C GLY A 98 4.75 11.93 1.95
N TRP A 99 4.17 10.76 1.73
CA TRP A 99 4.75 9.48 2.12
C TRP A 99 5.65 8.91 1.02
N ASP A 100 6.72 8.23 1.43
CA ASP A 100 7.57 7.46 0.54
C ASP A 100 6.89 6.11 0.26
N ALA A 101 6.21 6.04 -0.88
CA ALA A 101 5.50 4.87 -1.35
C ALA A 101 5.92 4.54 -2.78
N SER A 102 5.96 3.26 -3.13
CA SER A 102 6.20 2.78 -4.49
C SER A 102 5.43 1.49 -4.74
N VAL A 103 5.30 1.07 -6.00
CA VAL A 103 4.76 -0.26 -6.34
C VAL A 103 5.91 -1.24 -6.57
N PHE A 104 5.85 -2.40 -5.93
CA PHE A 104 6.66 -3.54 -6.30
C PHE A 104 5.87 -4.37 -7.32
N TYR A 105 6.30 -4.33 -8.57
CA TYR A 105 5.71 -5.11 -9.64
C TYR A 105 6.27 -6.53 -9.62
N LYS A 106 5.39 -7.53 -9.58
CA LYS A 106 5.76 -8.95 -9.64
C LYS A 106 4.84 -9.65 -10.63
N VAL A 107 5.41 -9.97 -11.77
CA VAL A 107 4.78 -10.76 -12.83
C VAL A 107 5.38 -12.17 -12.78
N ASP A 108 4.54 -13.17 -13.04
CA ASP A 108 4.97 -14.55 -13.29
C ASP A 108 5.55 -14.70 -14.71
#